data_AF-A0DP21-F1
#
_entry.id   AF-A0DP21-F1
#
_cell.length_a   1.000
_cell.length_b   1.000
_cell.length_c   1.000
_cell.angle_alpha   90.00
_cell.angle_beta   90.00
_cell.angle_gamma   90.00
#
_symmetry.space_group_name_H-M   'P 1'
#
loop_
_entity.id
_entity.type
_entity.pdbx_description
1 polymer ?
#
loop_
_entity_poly.entity_id
_entity_poly.type
_entity_poly.pdbx_seq_one_letter_code
_entity_poly.pdbx_strand_id
1 'polypeptide(L)'
;MNYNRNELENYIFRPHVSYLHNEYKKKTYYWEQIKLSKRAIMILILTYFETKIHLKVSLIGLSLIIYQLLAINKKPFIITKFNKLDLSSGQICSISISLSAIKYESEQLNNLGISLAFQTCLIVLLLMITFPFIESIVKIYYKKYMLVIMKIFKFNFQIHEIYKFIIST
;
A
#
# COMPACT_ATOMS: atom_id res chain seq x y z
N MET A 1 -0.42 32.43 22.25
CA MET A 1 -0.50 32.67 20.79
C MET A 1 -1.48 31.67 20.18
N ASN A 2 -2.71 32.13 19.94
CA ASN A 2 -3.78 31.36 19.28
C ASN A 2 -3.49 31.31 17.78
N TYR A 3 -3.00 30.18 17.28
CA TYR A 3 -2.91 29.97 15.83
C TYR A 3 -4.30 29.59 15.29
N ASN A 4 -4.98 30.60 14.76
CA ASN A 4 -6.26 30.48 14.07
C ASN A 4 -6.08 29.59 12.83
N ARG A 5 -6.62 28.37 12.87
CA ARG A 5 -6.55 27.36 11.79
C ARG A 5 -7.25 27.78 10.48
N ASN A 6 -7.99 28.88 10.49
CA ASN A 6 -8.88 29.25 9.39
C ASN A 6 -8.19 30.04 8.27
N GLU A 7 -6.95 30.52 8.46
CA GLU A 7 -6.24 31.30 7.43
C GLU A 7 -5.26 30.45 6.59
N LEU A 8 -4.96 29.21 7.00
CA LEU A 8 -4.09 28.29 6.27
C LEU A 8 -4.81 27.47 5.18
N GLU A 9 -6.07 27.77 4.90
CA GLU A 9 -6.85 27.08 3.85
C GLU A 9 -6.61 27.61 2.42
N ASN A 10 -5.82 28.67 2.24
CA ASN A 10 -5.68 29.35 0.96
C ASN A 10 -4.39 28.98 0.21
N TYR A 11 -4.52 28.02 -0.73
CA TYR A 11 -4.64 28.35 -2.16
C TYR A 11 -3.76 27.58 -3.17
N ILE A 12 -2.64 26.91 -2.84
CA ILE A 12 -1.79 26.32 -3.92
C ILE A 12 -1.32 24.86 -3.68
N PHE A 13 -1.14 24.39 -2.45
CA PHE A 13 -0.63 23.02 -2.18
C PHE A 13 -1.71 21.96 -1.89
N ARG A 14 -3.00 22.33 -1.98
CA ARG A 14 -4.11 21.56 -1.41
C ARG A 14 -4.46 20.24 -2.13
N PRO A 15 -4.41 20.06 -3.46
CA PRO A 15 -5.06 18.89 -4.06
C PRO A 15 -4.34 17.57 -3.75
N HIS A 16 -3.01 17.53 -3.76
CA HIS A 16 -2.27 16.28 -3.49
C HIS A 16 -2.02 16.03 -2.00
N VAL A 17 -1.65 17.08 -1.25
CA VAL A 17 -1.35 16.94 0.19
C VAL A 17 -2.63 16.76 1.01
N SER A 18 -3.72 17.47 0.69
CA SER A 18 -5.01 17.19 1.34
C SER A 18 -5.57 15.84 0.94
N TYR A 19 -5.35 15.33 -0.28
CA TYR A 19 -5.82 13.99 -0.63
C TYR A 19 -5.20 12.92 0.26
N LEU A 20 -3.86 12.95 0.46
CA LEU A 20 -3.18 12.03 1.38
C LEU A 20 -3.65 12.19 2.83
N HIS A 21 -3.87 13.42 3.29
CA HIS A 21 -4.29 13.67 4.68
C HIS A 21 -5.77 13.36 4.92
N ASN A 22 -6.60 13.37 3.90
CA ASN A 22 -8.05 13.14 4.01
C ASN A 22 -8.40 11.67 4.29
N GLU A 23 -7.48 10.73 4.04
CA GLU A 23 -7.68 9.31 4.37
C GLU A 23 -7.49 9.00 5.86
N TYR A 24 -6.81 9.90 6.58
CA TYR A 24 -6.47 9.76 8.00
C TYR A 24 -7.44 10.51 8.90
N LYS A 25 -7.66 9.98 10.11
CA LYS A 25 -8.46 10.70 11.10
C LYS A 25 -7.78 12.01 11.47
N LYS A 26 -8.57 13.07 11.73
CA LYS A 26 -8.05 14.39 12.17
C LYS A 26 -7.10 14.33 13.38
N LYS A 27 -7.24 13.31 14.25
CA LYS A 27 -6.38 13.08 15.43
C LYS A 27 -5.07 12.34 15.12
N THR A 28 -4.90 11.79 13.93
CA THR A 28 -3.76 10.95 13.51
C THR A 28 -3.12 11.42 12.21
N TYR A 29 -3.15 12.73 11.92
CA TYR A 29 -2.56 13.30 10.70
C TYR A 29 -1.04 13.10 10.61
N TYR A 30 -0.36 13.02 11.76
CA TYR A 30 1.09 12.75 11.85
C TYR A 30 1.48 11.32 11.46
N TRP A 31 0.50 10.45 11.18
CA TRP A 31 0.76 9.05 10.86
C TRP A 31 1.58 8.86 9.57
N GLU A 32 1.43 9.77 8.61
CA GLU A 32 2.24 9.76 7.39
C GLU A 32 3.73 9.94 7.71
N GLN A 33 4.05 10.84 8.65
CA GLN A 33 5.43 11.06 9.10
C GLN A 33 6.00 9.83 9.81
N ILE A 34 5.17 9.10 10.57
CA ILE A 34 5.57 7.82 11.21
C ILE A 34 5.86 6.75 10.15
N LYS A 35 5.07 6.67 9.08
CA LYS A 35 5.34 5.73 7.98
C LYS A 35 6.64 6.07 7.25
N LEU A 36 6.88 7.35 6.99
CA LEU A 36 8.12 7.82 6.36
C LEU A 36 9.34 7.55 7.25
N SER A 37 9.25 7.85 8.55
CA SER A 37 10.35 7.59 9.48
C SER A 37 10.66 6.10 9.60
N LYS A 38 9.63 5.22 9.61
CA LYS A 38 9.82 3.77 9.54
C LYS A 38 10.64 3.35 8.32
N ARG A 39 10.31 3.86 7.13
CA ARG A 39 11.05 3.55 5.88
C ARG A 39 12.49 4.04 5.97
N ALA A 40 12.71 5.25 6.51
CA ALA A 40 14.05 5.78 6.73
C ALA A 40 14.86 4.92 7.70
N ILE A 41 14.26 4.49 8.82
CA ILE A 41 14.90 3.60 9.80
C ILE A 41 15.27 2.26 9.15
N MET A 42 14.39 1.66 8.34
CA MET A 42 14.72 0.43 7.60
C MET A 42 15.92 0.61 6.68
N ILE A 43 15.97 1.72 5.91
CA ILE A 43 17.09 2.02 5.02
C ILE A 43 18.39 2.21 5.83
N LEU A 44 18.34 2.96 6.93
CA LEU A 44 19.50 3.16 7.81
C LEU A 44 20.04 1.83 8.36
N ILE A 45 19.16 0.94 8.82
CA ILE A 45 19.56 -0.39 9.31
C ILE A 45 20.18 -1.22 8.18
N LEU A 46 19.59 -1.18 6.97
CA LEU A 46 20.11 -1.89 5.80
C LEU A 46 21.51 -1.41 5.41
N THR A 47 21.76 -0.11 5.45
CA THR A 47 23.04 0.50 5.07
C THR A 47 24.11 0.34 6.14
N TYR A 48 23.75 0.45 7.42
CA TYR A 48 24.73 0.40 8.51
C TYR A 48 25.22 -1.03 8.82
N PHE A 49 24.33 -2.03 8.74
CA PHE A 49 24.64 -3.42 9.09
C PHE A 49 24.89 -4.32 7.87
N GLU A 50 25.76 -3.88 6.96
CA GLU A 50 26.04 -4.60 5.72
C GLU A 50 26.54 -6.04 5.96
N THR A 51 27.48 -6.21 6.90
CA THR A 51 28.17 -7.49 7.15
C THR A 51 27.44 -8.42 8.13
N LYS A 52 26.61 -7.87 9.04
CA LYS A 52 25.92 -8.64 10.10
C LYS A 52 24.47 -8.89 9.75
N ILE A 53 24.23 -9.89 8.90
CA ILE A 53 22.89 -10.19 8.34
C ILE A 53 21.86 -10.52 9.43
N HIS A 54 22.21 -11.32 10.44
CA HIS A 54 21.28 -11.64 11.54
C HIS A 54 20.83 -10.40 12.31
N LEU A 55 21.78 -9.52 12.64
CA LEU A 55 21.50 -8.30 13.40
C LEU A 55 20.62 -7.35 12.58
N LYS A 56 20.92 -7.22 11.29
CA LYS A 56 20.13 -6.45 10.32
C LYS A 56 18.68 -6.93 10.27
N VAL A 57 18.47 -8.24 10.09
CA VAL A 57 17.12 -8.81 9.97
C VAL A 57 16.34 -8.69 11.28
N SER A 58 16.97 -8.93 12.42
CA SER A 58 16.35 -8.77 13.75
C SER A 58 15.93 -7.33 14.02
N LEU A 59 16.77 -6.34 13.71
CA LEU A 59 16.45 -4.92 13.89
C LEU A 59 15.31 -4.46 12.96
N ILE A 60 15.32 -4.89 11.70
CA ILE A 60 14.22 -4.62 10.77
C ILE A 60 12.92 -5.25 11.28
N GLY A 61 12.96 -6.51 11.70
CA GLY A 61 11.82 -7.22 12.28
C GLY A 61 11.25 -6.52 13.52
N LEU A 62 12.13 -6.09 14.44
CA LEU A 62 11.74 -5.33 15.63
C LEU A 62 11.04 -4.02 15.25
N SER A 63 11.60 -3.26 14.29
CA SER A 63 11.01 -2.00 13.83
C SER A 63 9.61 -2.20 13.22
N LEU A 64 9.39 -3.33 12.55
CA LEU A 64 8.10 -3.71 11.98
C LEU A 64 7.07 -4.04 13.06
N ILE A 65 7.46 -4.81 14.07
CA ILE A 65 6.58 -5.17 15.20
C ILE A 65 6.17 -3.92 15.97
N ILE A 66 7.11 -3.01 16.27
CA ILE A 66 6.81 -1.73 16.94
C ILE A 66 5.79 -0.93 16.12
N TYR A 67 5.98 -0.83 14.80
CA TYR A 67 5.01 -0.16 13.93
C TYR A 67 3.63 -0.83 13.97
N GLN A 68 3.57 -2.15 13.90
CA GLN A 68 2.29 -2.88 13.95
C GLN A 68 1.55 -2.65 15.26
N LEU A 69 2.25 -2.66 16.41
CA LEU A 69 1.67 -2.36 17.72
C LEU A 69 1.09 -0.94 17.77
N LEU A 70 1.83 0.04 17.25
CA LEU A 70 1.33 1.41 17.15
C LEU A 70 0.09 1.48 16.24
N ALA A 71 0.08 0.76 15.12
CA ALA A 71 -1.02 0.76 14.15
C ALA A 71 -2.30 0.16 14.75
N ILE A 72 -2.19 -0.93 15.52
CA ILE A 72 -3.30 -1.57 16.25
C ILE A 72 -3.94 -0.58 17.22
N ASN A 73 -3.12 0.16 17.96
CA ASN A 73 -3.59 1.07 19.01
C ASN A 73 -4.22 2.35 18.43
N LYS A 74 -3.61 2.94 17.40
CA LYS A 74 -4.04 4.25 16.87
C LYS A 74 -5.09 4.16 15.78
N LYS A 75 -5.17 3.06 15.01
CA LYS A 75 -6.12 2.85 13.89
C LYS A 75 -6.25 4.12 13.02
N PRO A 76 -5.16 4.50 12.34
CA PRO A 76 -4.97 5.85 11.79
C PRO A 76 -5.92 6.19 10.64
N PHE A 77 -6.40 5.19 9.90
CA PHE A 77 -7.28 5.41 8.75
C PHE A 77 -8.74 5.61 9.19
N ILE A 78 -9.46 6.47 8.46
CA ILE A 78 -10.91 6.66 8.65
C ILE A 78 -11.65 5.37 8.25
N ILE A 79 -11.25 4.77 7.12
CA ILE A 79 -11.84 3.54 6.59
C ILE A 79 -11.24 2.33 7.32
N THR A 80 -12.09 1.56 8.00
CA THR A 80 -11.68 0.38 8.79
C THR A 80 -11.04 -0.72 7.94
N LYS A 81 -11.46 -0.88 6.68
CA LYS A 81 -10.86 -1.81 5.72
C LYS A 81 -9.36 -1.53 5.50
N PHE A 82 -8.97 -0.25 5.43
CA PHE A 82 -7.57 0.12 5.25
C PHE A 82 -6.73 -0.14 6.50
N ASN A 83 -7.27 0.08 7.70
CA ASN A 83 -6.58 -0.32 8.94
C ASN A 83 -6.32 -1.83 8.99
N LYS A 84 -7.31 -2.67 8.62
CA LYS A 84 -7.15 -4.13 8.59
C LYS A 84 -6.12 -4.58 7.55
N LEU A 85 -6.12 -3.93 6.39
CA LEU A 85 -5.24 -4.26 5.28
C LEU A 85 -3.79 -3.81 5.56
N ASP A 86 -3.58 -2.64 6.17
CA ASP A 86 -2.25 -2.19 6.63
C ASP A 86 -1.67 -3.13 7.69
N LEU A 87 -2.52 -3.59 8.62
CA LEU A 87 -2.09 -4.55 9.65
C LEU A 87 -1.76 -5.93 9.07
N SER A 88 -2.64 -6.49 8.23
CA SER A 88 -2.44 -7.81 7.61
C SER A 88 -1.21 -7.82 6.71
N SER A 89 -1.05 -6.81 5.84
CA SER A 89 0.15 -6.68 5.00
C SER A 89 1.43 -6.51 5.83
N GLY A 90 1.35 -5.75 6.93
CA GLY A 90 2.44 -5.63 7.90
C GLY A 90 2.83 -6.97 8.51
N GLN A 91 1.86 -7.76 8.97
CA GLN A 91 2.09 -9.08 9.58
C GLN A 91 2.72 -10.05 8.59
N ILE A 92 2.17 -10.14 7.38
CA ILE A 92 2.73 -11.02 6.34
C ILE A 92 4.16 -10.58 5.98
N CYS A 93 4.41 -9.27 5.87
CA CYS A 93 5.76 -8.75 5.65
C CYS A 93 6.74 -9.15 6.76
N SER A 94 6.32 -9.09 8.02
CA SER A 94 7.14 -9.55 9.15
C SER A 94 7.44 -11.04 9.07
N ILE A 95 6.45 -11.87 8.69
CA ILE A 95 6.63 -13.30 8.49
C ILE A 95 7.62 -13.55 7.36
N SER A 96 7.50 -12.85 6.23
CA SER A 96 8.42 -12.98 5.09
C SER A 96 9.86 -12.61 5.47
N ILE A 97 10.07 -11.58 6.27
CA ILE A 97 11.41 -11.19 6.73
C ILE A 97 12.01 -12.27 7.62
N SER A 98 11.25 -12.80 8.58
CA SER A 98 11.68 -13.93 9.41
C SER A 98 12.00 -15.17 8.58
N LEU A 99 11.17 -15.48 7.58
CA LEU A 99 11.39 -16.61 6.67
C LEU A 99 12.65 -16.43 5.81
N SER A 100 12.92 -15.20 5.38
CA SER A 100 14.16 -14.87 4.65
C SER A 100 15.41 -15.07 5.52
N ALA A 101 15.31 -14.80 6.83
CA ALA A 101 16.39 -15.07 7.78
C ALA A 101 16.68 -16.56 7.85
N ILE A 102 15.64 -17.38 8.02
CA ILE A 102 15.76 -18.83 8.13
C ILE A 102 16.30 -19.43 6.82
N LYS A 103 15.86 -18.91 5.67
CA LYS A 103 16.41 -19.29 4.37
C LYS A 103 17.92 -19.03 4.31
N TYR A 104 18.35 -17.83 4.71
CA TYR A 104 19.76 -17.44 4.72
C TYR A 104 20.60 -18.37 5.63
N GLU A 105 20.11 -18.69 6.83
CA GLU A 105 20.78 -19.64 7.72
C GLU A 105 20.88 -21.04 7.12
N SER A 106 19.81 -21.51 6.49
CA SER A 106 19.77 -22.83 5.88
C SER A 106 20.76 -22.95 4.71
N GLU A 107 20.96 -21.86 3.97
CA GLU A 107 21.92 -21.76 2.88
C GLU A 107 23.37 -21.78 3.40
N GLN A 108 23.66 -21.07 4.49
CA GLN A 108 24.97 -21.13 5.17
C GLN A 108 25.32 -22.52 5.70
N LEU A 109 24.32 -23.28 6.15
CA LEU A 109 24.49 -24.67 6.61
C LEU A 109 24.52 -25.69 5.45
N ASN A 110 24.58 -25.25 4.19
CA ASN A 110 24.53 -26.09 2.97
C ASN A 110 23.28 -26.99 2.86
N ASN A 111 22.20 -26.65 3.55
CA ASN A 111 20.93 -27.38 3.50
C ASN A 111 20.04 -26.88 2.35
N LEU A 112 20.40 -27.25 1.12
CA LEU A 112 19.73 -26.79 -0.11
C LEU A 112 18.23 -27.12 -0.15
N GLY A 113 17.82 -28.32 0.29
CA GLY A 113 16.41 -28.73 0.27
C GLY A 113 15.53 -27.83 1.14
N ILE A 114 16.02 -27.45 2.33
CA ILE A 114 15.32 -26.57 3.26
C ILE A 114 15.29 -25.13 2.72
N SER A 115 16.40 -24.65 2.16
CA SER A 115 16.47 -23.32 1.53
C SER A 115 15.45 -23.18 0.38
N LEU A 116 15.34 -24.18 -0.49
CA LEU A 116 14.36 -24.20 -1.58
C LEU A 116 12.92 -24.21 -1.06
N ALA A 117 12.62 -24.96 0.01
CA ALA A 117 11.29 -24.98 0.62
C ALA A 117 10.90 -23.61 1.20
N PHE A 118 11.83 -22.90 1.85
CA PHE A 118 11.55 -21.55 2.34
C PHE A 118 11.43 -20.53 1.19
N GLN A 119 12.21 -20.70 0.12
CA GLN A 119 12.10 -19.86 -1.07
C GLN A 119 10.75 -20.03 -1.78
N THR A 120 10.24 -21.25 -1.93
CA THR A 120 8.90 -21.47 -2.51
C THR A 120 7.81 -20.88 -1.60
N CYS A 121 7.93 -21.04 -0.28
CA CYS A 121 7.01 -20.43 0.67
C CYS A 121 6.99 -18.90 0.57
N LEU A 122 8.16 -18.25 0.42
CA LEU A 122 8.25 -16.80 0.21
C LEU A 122 7.53 -16.35 -1.06
N ILE A 123 7.69 -17.08 -2.18
CA ILE A 123 7.02 -16.76 -3.44
C ILE A 123 5.51 -16.87 -3.28
N VAL A 124 5.02 -17.93 -2.64
CA VAL A 124 3.58 -18.12 -2.38
C VAL A 124 3.02 -17.00 -1.52
N LEU A 125 3.71 -16.62 -0.44
CA LEU A 125 3.29 -15.49 0.42
C LEU A 125 3.22 -14.17 -0.36
N LEU A 126 4.20 -13.91 -1.23
CA LEU A 126 4.21 -12.71 -2.06
C LEU A 126 3.03 -12.68 -3.04
N LEU A 127 2.72 -13.82 -3.68
CA LEU A 127 1.56 -13.96 -4.56
C LEU A 127 0.24 -13.74 -3.79
N MET A 128 0.11 -14.32 -2.60
CA MET A 128 -1.06 -14.13 -1.73
C MET A 128 -1.27 -12.66 -1.35
N ILE A 129 -0.19 -11.92 -1.08
CA ILE A 129 -0.29 -10.48 -0.78
C ILE A 129 -0.71 -9.71 -2.03
N THR A 130 -0.04 -9.94 -3.16
CA THR A 130 -0.17 -9.10 -4.36
C THR A 130 -1.48 -9.33 -5.12
N PHE A 131 -1.98 -10.56 -5.16
CA PHE A 131 -3.19 -10.95 -5.88
C PHE A 131 -4.44 -10.08 -5.56
N PRO A 132 -4.85 -9.87 -4.29
CA PRO A 132 -6.03 -9.05 -3.98
C PRO A 132 -5.88 -7.57 -4.37
N PHE A 133 -4.65 -7.04 -4.40
CA PHE A 133 -4.40 -5.68 -4.87
C PHE A 133 -4.54 -5.59 -6.39
N ILE A 134 -3.92 -6.53 -7.12
CA ILE A 134 -4.02 -6.59 -8.58
C ILE A 134 -5.48 -6.75 -9.00
N GLU A 135 -6.21 -7.67 -8.38
CA GLU A 135 -7.64 -7.88 -8.64
C GLU A 135 -8.46 -6.60 -8.40
N SER A 136 -8.21 -5.90 -7.29
CA SER A 136 -8.89 -4.64 -6.96
C SER A 136 -8.61 -3.54 -7.98
N ILE A 137 -7.35 -3.39 -8.41
CA ILE A 137 -6.94 -2.42 -9.42
C ILE A 137 -7.61 -2.74 -10.76
N VAL A 138 -7.54 -4.00 -11.21
CA VAL A 138 -8.14 -4.45 -12.48
C VAL A 138 -9.65 -4.19 -12.49
N LYS A 139 -10.37 -4.50 -11.40
CA LYS A 139 -11.82 -4.24 -11.29
C LYS A 139 -12.16 -2.75 -11.42
N ILE A 140 -11.37 -1.87 -10.79
CA ILE A 140 -11.58 -0.42 -10.85
C ILE A 140 -11.34 0.09 -12.27
N TYR A 141 -10.24 -0.34 -12.91
CA TYR A 141 -9.92 0.05 -14.28
C TYR A 141 -10.94 -0.48 -15.28
N TYR A 142 -11.35 -1.74 -15.16
CA TYR A 142 -12.37 -2.35 -16.01
C TYR A 142 -13.69 -1.56 -15.92
N LYS A 143 -14.16 -1.24 -14.71
CA LYS A 143 -15.38 -0.43 -14.51
C LYS A 143 -15.24 0.97 -15.12
N LYS A 144 -14.08 1.61 -14.96
CA LYS A 144 -13.81 2.95 -15.52
C LYS A 144 -13.87 2.93 -17.05
N TYR A 145 -13.21 1.97 -17.69
CA TYR A 145 -13.22 1.85 -19.16
C TYR A 145 -14.57 1.43 -19.71
N MET A 146 -15.29 0.54 -19.03
CA MET A 146 -16.65 0.13 -19.42
C MET A 146 -17.62 1.33 -19.43
N LEU A 147 -17.54 2.21 -18.43
CA LEU A 147 -18.35 3.44 -18.39
C LEU A 147 -18.01 4.42 -19.53
N VAL A 148 -16.74 4.53 -19.91
CA VAL A 148 -16.32 5.38 -21.05
C VAL A 148 -16.88 4.83 -22.36
N ILE A 149 -16.79 3.50 -22.56
CA ILE A 149 -17.35 2.83 -23.75
C ILE A 149 -18.87 3.02 -23.82
N MET A 150 -19.59 2.87 -22.69
CA MET A 150 -21.04 3.11 -22.65
C MET A 150 -21.42 4.55 -23.01
N LYS A 151 -20.64 5.54 -22.56
CA LYS A 151 -20.88 6.96 -22.91
C LYS A 151 -20.67 7.20 -24.41
N ILE A 152 -19.61 6.66 -25.00
CA ILE A 152 -19.34 6.77 -26.44
C ILE A 152 -20.47 6.12 -27.24
N PHE A 153 -20.91 4.93 -26.82
CA PHE A 153 -22.00 4.23 -27.50
C PHE A 153 -23.33 5.01 -27.43
N LYS A 154 -23.68 5.57 -26.26
CA LYS A 154 -24.90 6.38 -26.11
C LYS A 154 -24.85 7.67 -26.93
N PHE A 155 -23.68 8.31 -27.03
CA PHE A 155 -23.48 9.51 -27.85
C PHE A 155 -23.62 9.21 -29.34
N ASN A 156 -23.02 8.11 -29.83
CA ASN A 156 -23.17 7.68 -31.22
C ASN A 156 -24.63 7.34 -31.57
N PHE A 157 -25.38 6.74 -30.64
CA PHE A 157 -26.80 6.46 -30.84
C PHE A 157 -27.63 7.76 -30.99
N GLN A 158 -27.38 8.77 -30.16
CA GLN A 158 -28.05 10.08 -30.27
C GLN A 158 -27.75 10.79 -31.59
N ILE A 159 -26.51 10.75 -32.09
CA ILE A 159 -26.15 11.33 -33.38
C ILE A 159 -26.87 10.61 -34.52
N HIS A 160 -26.98 9.28 -34.45
CA HIS A 160 -27.64 8.49 -35.49
C HIS A 160 -29.14 8.83 -35.60
N GLU A 161 -29.84 9.05 -34.48
CA GLU A 161 -31.24 9.48 -34.51
C GLU A 161 -31.43 10.89 -35.10
N ILE A 162 -30.54 11.84 -34.77
CA ILE A 162 -30.60 13.20 -35.33
C ILE A 162 -30.39 13.18 -36.85
N TYR A 163 -29.43 12.40 -37.34
CA TYR A 163 -29.20 12.23 -38.78
C TYR A 163 -30.41 11.62 -39.50
N LYS A 164 -31.06 10.64 -38.88
CA LYS A 164 -32.25 10.00 -39.44
C LYS A 164 -33.43 10.97 -39.53
N PHE A 165 -33.58 11.87 -38.55
CA PHE A 165 -34.60 12.90 -38.54
C PHE A 165 -34.38 13.95 -39.63
N ILE A 166 -33.13 14.42 -39.81
CA ILE A 166 -32.78 15.44 -40.82
C ILE A 166 -33.03 14.93 -42.26
N ILE A 167 -32.76 13.66 -42.54
CA ILE A 167 -32.92 13.08 -43.89
C ILE A 167 -34.40 12.78 -44.23
N SER A 168 -35.30 12.68 -43.23
CA SER A 168 -36.73 12.41 -43.45
C SER A 168 -37.63 13.66 -43.53
N THR A 169 -37.04 14.86 -43.47
CA THR A 169 -37.69 16.17 -43.63
C THR A 169 -37.22 16.83 -44.92
#